data_AF-A0A8B5UC84-F1
#
_entry.id   AF-A0A8B5UC84-F1
#
_cell.length_a   1.000
_cell.length_b   1.000
_cell.length_c   1.000
_cell.angle_alpha   90.00
_cell.angle_beta   90.00
_cell.angle_gamma   90.00
#
_symmetry.space_group_name_H-M   'P 1'
#
loop_
_entity.id
_entity.type
_entity.pdbx_description
1 polymer ?
#
loop_
_entity_poly.entity_id
_entity_poly.type
_entity_poly.pdbx_seq_one_letter_code
_entity_poly.pdbx_strand_id
1 'polypeptide(L)'
;ISLTTATPSLKRVKSESRMGKATMLHLVDNEWHQTLVQTNVLSFGEKLFPRKVKVTRHGGHVSQLLDQLGASTILRLDVIEDAQVVLNLPTKL
;
A
#
# COMPACT_ATOMS: atom_id res chain seq x y z
N ILE A 1 7.12 1.57 10.61
CA ILE A 1 7.47 0.20 10.15
C ILE A 1 8.24 0.34 8.84
N SER A 2 9.25 -0.50 8.59
CA SER A 2 10.00 -0.53 7.32
C SER A 2 10.15 -1.97 6.83
N LEU A 3 10.25 -2.14 5.52
CA LEU A 3 10.38 -3.43 4.84
C LEU A 3 11.61 -3.42 3.92
N THR A 4 12.42 -4.47 3.96
CA THR A 4 13.57 -4.66 3.07
C THR A 4 13.52 -6.04 2.44
N THR A 5 13.57 -6.11 1.11
CA THR A 5 13.50 -7.34 0.31
C THR A 5 13.91 -7.02 -1.13
N ALA A 6 14.15 -8.05 -1.93
CA ALA A 6 14.25 -7.89 -3.38
C ALA A 6 12.88 -7.48 -3.96
N THR A 7 12.90 -6.51 -4.88
CA THR A 7 11.74 -6.12 -5.69
C THR A 7 11.29 -7.30 -6.56
N PRO A 8 9.99 -7.65 -6.57
CA PRO A 8 9.46 -8.64 -7.52
C PRO A 8 9.69 -8.20 -8.98
N SER A 9 9.68 -9.16 -9.92
CA SER A 9 9.77 -8.82 -11.35
C SER A 9 8.58 -7.94 -11.73
N LEU A 10 8.88 -6.76 -12.25
CA LEU A 10 7.89 -5.81 -12.71
C LEU A 10 7.39 -6.20 -14.10
N LYS A 11 6.13 -5.90 -14.39
CA LYS A 11 5.52 -6.07 -15.71
C LYS A 11 4.59 -4.91 -16.02
N ARG A 12 4.61 -4.50 -17.28
CA ARG A 12 3.66 -3.52 -17.82
C ARG A 12 2.35 -4.21 -18.18
N VAL A 13 1.24 -3.52 -17.95
CA VAL A 13 -0.10 -3.97 -18.32
C VAL A 13 -0.82 -2.94 -19.17
N LYS A 14 -1.90 -3.37 -19.82
CA LYS A 14 -2.76 -2.46 -20.58
C LYS A 14 -3.40 -1.45 -19.62
N SER A 15 -3.51 -0.20 -20.07
CA SER A 15 -4.25 0.82 -19.33
C SER A 15 -5.65 0.33 -19.01
N GLU A 16 -6.16 0.70 -17.84
CA GLU A 16 -7.49 0.37 -17.33
C GLU A 16 -7.75 -1.12 -17.03
N SER A 17 -6.80 -2.02 -17.33
CA SER A 17 -6.93 -3.45 -17.00
C SER A 17 -6.80 -3.74 -15.49
N ARG A 18 -6.31 -2.77 -14.71
CA ARG A 18 -6.09 -2.88 -13.26
C ARG A 18 -6.42 -1.58 -12.52
N MET A 19 -7.69 -1.43 -12.16
CA MET A 19 -8.17 -0.36 -11.28
C MET A 19 -8.02 -0.72 -9.81
N GLY A 20 -7.38 0.17 -9.05
CA GLY A 20 -7.36 0.14 -7.60
C GLY A 20 -8.27 1.24 -7.03
N LYS A 21 -8.89 0.96 -5.88
CA LYS A 21 -9.53 1.97 -5.03
C LYS A 21 -8.91 1.91 -3.65
N ALA A 22 -8.58 3.07 -3.10
CA ALA A 22 -8.04 3.19 -1.75
C ALA A 22 -8.77 4.32 -1.00
N THR A 23 -8.95 4.12 0.30
CA THR A 23 -9.32 5.22 1.21
C THR A 23 -8.05 5.73 1.85
N MET A 24 -7.73 6.97 1.55
CA MET A 24 -6.59 7.69 2.05
C MET A 24 -7.01 8.50 3.29
N LEU A 25 -6.29 8.34 4.40
CA LEU A 25 -6.54 9.04 5.66
C LEU A 25 -5.40 10.02 5.93
N HIS A 26 -5.72 11.30 6.05
CA HIS A 26 -4.72 12.36 6.23
C HIS A 26 -5.22 13.41 7.22
N LEU A 27 -4.28 14.02 7.95
CA LEU A 27 -4.55 15.16 8.80
C LEU A 27 -4.25 16.45 8.01
N VAL A 28 -5.24 17.31 7.84
CA VAL A 28 -5.12 18.62 7.17
C VAL A 28 -5.65 19.68 8.13
N ASP A 29 -4.86 20.70 8.43
CA ASP A 29 -5.23 21.75 9.38
C ASP A 29 -5.75 21.21 10.73
N ASN A 30 -5.14 20.13 11.21
CA ASN A 30 -5.52 19.41 12.43
C ASN A 30 -6.93 18.77 12.41
N GLU A 31 -7.57 18.70 11.25
CA GLU A 31 -8.79 17.93 11.00
C GLU A 31 -8.47 16.64 10.24
N TRP A 32 -9.18 15.56 10.57
CA TRP A 32 -9.07 14.32 9.81
C TRP A 32 -9.89 14.40 8.53
N HIS A 33 -9.24 14.05 7.43
CA HIS A 33 -9.89 13.91 6.13
C HIS A 33 -9.74 12.47 5.65
N GLN A 34 -10.78 11.99 4.98
CA GLN A 34 -10.71 10.80 4.17
C GLN A 34 -10.78 11.19 2.70
N THR A 35 -10.12 10.43 1.84
CA THR A 35 -10.18 10.65 0.40
C THR A 35 -10.33 9.32 -0.31
N LEU A 36 -11.41 9.18 -1.10
CA LEU A 36 -11.52 8.05 -2.00
C LEU A 36 -10.65 8.34 -3.23
N VAL A 37 -9.65 7.49 -3.45
CA VAL A 37 -8.75 7.59 -4.60
C VAL A 37 -8.91 6.37 -5.49
N GLN A 38 -9.07 6.60 -6.80
CA GLN A 38 -9.01 5.55 -7.81
C GLN A 38 -7.72 5.67 -8.61
N THR A 39 -7.02 4.56 -8.80
CA THR A 39 -5.72 4.51 -9.48
C THR A 39 -5.70 3.52 -10.63
N ASN A 40 -5.12 3.93 -11.76
CA ASN A 40 -4.82 3.10 -12.91
C ASN A 40 -3.39 2.59 -12.86
N VAL A 41 -3.19 1.30 -12.56
CA VAL A 41 -1.86 0.69 -12.46
C VAL A 41 -1.36 0.31 -13.85
N LEU A 42 -0.16 0.80 -14.20
CA LEU A 42 0.48 0.61 -15.50
C LEU A 42 1.69 -0.34 -15.43
N SER A 43 2.44 -0.32 -14.34
CA SER A 43 3.57 -1.21 -14.08
C SER A 43 3.59 -1.67 -12.62
N PHE A 44 3.66 -2.99 -12.41
CA PHE A 44 3.68 -3.57 -11.06
C PHE A 44 4.38 -4.93 -11.03
N GLY A 45 4.77 -5.37 -9.83
CA GLY A 45 5.28 -6.71 -9.55
C GLY A 45 4.70 -7.23 -8.24
N GLU A 46 4.44 -8.54 -8.19
CA GLU A 46 3.79 -9.17 -7.03
C GLU A 46 4.49 -10.46 -6.68
N LYS A 47 4.51 -10.78 -5.39
CA LYS A 47 5.04 -12.05 -4.90
C LYS A 47 4.21 -12.55 -3.73
N LEU A 48 3.61 -13.72 -3.91
CA LEU A 48 2.99 -14.47 -2.81
C LEU A 48 4.09 -15.13 -1.97
N PHE A 49 3.89 -15.13 -0.66
CA PHE A 49 4.83 -15.66 0.35
C PHE A 49 6.29 -15.27 0.07
N PRO A 50 6.58 -13.95 0.00
CA PRO A 50 7.92 -13.48 -0.29
C PRO A 50 8.91 -13.98 0.77
N ARG A 51 10.07 -14.44 0.32
CA ARG A 51 11.15 -14.92 1.18
C ARG A 51 12.20 -13.84 1.38
N LYS A 52 13.00 -13.97 2.45
CA LYS A 52 14.08 -13.04 2.79
C LYS A 52 13.60 -11.60 2.98
N VAL A 53 12.42 -11.45 3.59
CA VAL A 53 11.87 -10.14 3.93
C VAL A 53 12.28 -9.77 5.34
N LYS A 54 12.96 -8.64 5.48
CA LYS A 54 13.25 -8.04 6.79
C LYS A 54 12.19 -6.98 7.08
N VAL A 55 11.47 -7.15 8.18
CA VAL A 55 10.53 -6.15 8.71
C VAL A 55 11.16 -5.51 9.93
N THR A 56 11.31 -4.19 9.91
CA THR A 56 11.75 -3.41 11.07
C THR A 56 10.55 -2.66 11.65
N ARG A 57 10.22 -2.96 12.91
CA ARG A 57 9.19 -2.28 13.69
C ARG A 57 9.84 -1.15 14.48
N HIS A 58 9.52 0.10 14.14
CA HIS A 58 10.08 1.30 14.79
C HIS A 58 9.21 1.79 15.97
N GLY A 59 8.26 0.97 16.45
CA GLY A 59 7.25 1.38 17.42
C GLY A 59 6.07 2.15 16.79
N GLY A 60 5.25 2.77 17.65
CA GLY A 60 4.04 3.51 17.28
C GLY A 60 2.78 2.64 17.16
N HIS A 61 1.62 3.30 17.04
CA HIS A 61 0.30 2.64 17.10
C HIS A 61 0.13 1.50 16.08
N VAL A 62 0.60 1.69 14.84
CA VAL A 62 0.52 0.64 13.81
C VAL A 62 1.37 -0.57 14.16
N SER A 63 2.58 -0.36 14.71
CA SER A 63 3.45 -1.47 15.12
C SER A 63 2.79 -2.28 16.24
N GLN A 64 2.28 -1.58 17.26
CA GLN A 64 1.61 -2.21 18.39
C GLN A 64 0.37 -2.99 17.96
N LEU A 65 -0.42 -2.44 17.04
CA LEU A 65 -1.59 -3.13 16.49
C LEU A 65 -1.19 -4.42 15.78
N LEU A 66 -0.13 -4.40 14.95
CA LEU A 66 0.36 -5.61 14.30
C LEU A 66 0.89 -6.65 15.29
N ASP A 67 1.48 -6.23 16.41
CA ASP A 67 1.89 -7.14 17.50
C ASP A 67 0.65 -7.77 18.15
N GLN A 68 -0.35 -6.98 18.52
CA GLN A 68 -1.59 -7.43 19.15
C GLN A 68 -2.42 -8.36 18.26
N LEU A 69 -2.41 -8.12 16.94
CA LEU A 69 -3.06 -8.99 15.96
C LEU A 69 -2.28 -10.29 15.68
N GLY A 70 -1.09 -10.47 16.27
CA GLY A 70 -0.22 -11.61 15.97
C GLY A 70 0.24 -11.65 14.51
N ALA A 71 0.32 -10.50 13.84
CA ALA A 71 0.67 -10.41 12.43
C ALA A 71 2.17 -10.72 12.23
N SER A 72 2.49 -11.98 11.92
CA SER A 72 3.86 -12.48 11.80
C SER A 72 4.25 -12.90 10.38
N THR A 73 3.26 -13.18 9.52
CA THR A 73 3.50 -13.78 8.20
C THR A 73 3.10 -12.84 7.08
N ILE A 74 4.03 -12.58 6.16
CA ILE A 74 3.74 -11.79 4.96
C ILE A 74 3.16 -12.72 3.89
N LEU A 75 1.88 -12.53 3.57
CA LEU A 75 1.17 -13.33 2.58
C LEU A 75 1.48 -12.90 1.15
N ARG A 76 1.66 -11.60 0.92
CA ARG A 76 1.89 -11.01 -0.39
C ARG A 76 2.71 -9.73 -0.27
N LEU A 77 3.57 -9.50 -1.25
CA LEU A 77 4.23 -8.22 -1.48
C LEU A 77 3.82 -7.72 -2.86
N ASP A 78 3.25 -6.52 -2.90
CA ASP A 78 2.91 -5.82 -4.14
C ASP A 78 3.79 -4.56 -4.25
N VAL A 79 4.39 -4.37 -5.42
CA VAL A 79 5.17 -3.19 -5.77
C VAL A 79 4.55 -2.56 -7.01
N ILE A 80 4.13 -1.31 -6.89
CA ILE A 80 3.61 -0.51 -8.01
C ILE A 80 4.71 0.48 -8.39
N GLU A 81 5.15 0.43 -9.64
CA GLU A 81 6.18 1.33 -10.18
C GLU A 81 5.54 2.51 -10.90
N ASP A 82 4.49 2.27 -11.68
CA ASP A 82 3.80 3.29 -12.46
C ASP A 82 2.29 3.16 -12.30
N ALA A 83 1.64 4.26 -11.93
CA ALA A 83 0.21 4.38 -11.82
C ALA A 83 -0.25 5.83 -12.01
N GLN A 84 -1.49 6.00 -12.46
CA GLN A 84 -2.14 7.30 -12.64
C GLN A 84 -3.30 7.43 -11.66
N VAL A 85 -3.44 8.59 -11.01
CA VAL A 85 -4.65 8.91 -10.24
C VAL A 85 -5.76 9.28 -11.21
N VAL A 86 -6.82 8.49 -11.23
CA VAL A 86 -7.99 8.68 -12.12
C VAL A 86 -9.09 9.48 -11.40
N LEU A 87 -9.20 9.31 -10.08
CA LEU A 87 -10.21 9.99 -9.27
C LEU A 87 -9.63 10.30 -7.88
N ASN A 88 -9.95 11.49 -7.37
CA ASN A 88 -9.55 11.98 -6.04
C ASN A 88 -10.71 12.75 -5.40
N LEU A 89 -11.43 12.11 -4.47
CA LEU A 89 -12.64 12.65 -3.83
C LEU A 89 -12.44 12.81 -2.32
N PRO A 90 -11.96 13.97 -1.84
CA PRO A 90 -11.79 14.24 -0.43
C PRO A 90 -13.12 14.55 0.25
N THR A 91 -13.31 14.01 1.46
CA THR A 91 -14.41 14.35 2.37
C THR A 91 -13.86 14.51 3.79
N LYS A 92 -14.49 15.37 4.59
CA LYS A 92 -14.19 15.45 6.03
C LYS A 92 -14.65 14.17 6.72
N LEU A 93 -13.93 13.76 7.77
CA LEU A 93 -14.35 12.68 8.67
C LEU A 93 -15.22 13.21 9.81
#